data_AF-A0A4W5KWD2-F1
#
_entry.id   AF-A0A4W5KWD2-F1
#
_cell.length_a   1.000
_cell.length_b   1.000
_cell.length_c   1.000
_cell.angle_alpha   90.00
_cell.angle_beta   90.00
_cell.angle_gamma   90.00
#
_symmetry.space_group_name_H-M   'P 1'
#
loop_
_entity.id
_entity.type
_entity.pdbx_description
1 polymer ?
#
loop_
_entity_poly.entity_id
_entity_poly.type
_entity_poly.pdbx_seq_one_letter_code
_entity_poly.pdbx_strand_id
1 'polypeptide(L)'
;MGLRKSVKPEFGGGTRSFSCEEDYIYENIESELCFFTSQERQSIIKYWLDNLRAKQGEVLHNIHFLEGQPISEQHLLYFLVCLFRIGGSRS
;
A
#
# COMPACT_ATOMS: atom_id res chain seq x y z
N MET A 1 -7.12 6.96 3.87
CA MET A 1 -7.34 6.46 2.50
C MET A 1 -8.85 6.27 2.30
N GLY A 2 -9.48 7.01 1.38
CA GLY A 2 -10.94 7.02 1.19
C GLY A 2 -11.40 6.21 -0.02
N LEU A 3 -10.99 4.94 -0.11
CA LEU A 3 -11.41 4.05 -1.20
C LEU A 3 -12.92 3.85 -1.13
N ARG A 4 -13.62 3.96 -2.26
CA ARG A 4 -15.05 3.68 -2.34
C ARG A 4 -15.31 2.50 -3.26
N LYS A 5 -16.16 1.58 -2.82
CA LYS A 5 -16.50 0.35 -3.54
C LYS A 5 -17.99 0.27 -3.79
N SER A 6 -18.36 -0.30 -4.93
CA SER A 6 -19.75 -0.60 -5.26
C SER A 6 -20.29 -1.66 -4.30
N VAL A 7 -21.48 -1.42 -3.79
CA VAL A 7 -22.19 -2.34 -2.89
C VAL A 7 -23.14 -3.18 -3.74
N LYS A 8 -23.26 -4.47 -3.44
CA LYS A 8 -24.17 -5.36 -4.16
C LYS A 8 -25.64 -4.89 -3.99
N PRO A 9 -26.50 -5.06 -5.00
CA PRO A 9 -27.88 -4.57 -4.95
C PRO A 9 -28.68 -5.05 -3.74
N GLU A 10 -28.47 -6.29 -3.28
CA GLU A 10 -29.16 -6.87 -2.11
C GLU A 10 -28.84 -6.17 -0.78
N PHE A 11 -27.73 -5.42 -0.73
CA PHE A 11 -27.33 -4.59 0.42
C PHE A 11 -27.65 -3.10 0.21
N GLY A 12 -28.52 -2.78 -0.76
CA GLY A 12 -28.99 -1.41 -1.04
C GLY A 12 -28.25 -0.69 -2.17
N GLY A 13 -27.26 -1.34 -2.80
CA GLY A 13 -26.54 -0.80 -3.95
C GLY A 13 -25.74 0.49 -3.67
N GLY A 14 -25.31 1.15 -4.75
CA GLY A 14 -24.56 2.41 -4.68
C GLY A 14 -23.08 2.20 -4.36
N THR A 15 -22.43 3.20 -3.73
CA THR A 15 -21.02 3.11 -3.32
C THR A 15 -20.85 3.48 -1.86
N ARG A 16 -19.94 2.80 -1.17
CA ARG A 16 -19.57 3.09 0.23
C ARG A 16 -18.07 3.12 0.40
N SER A 17 -17.59 3.78 1.45
CA SER A 17 -16.19 3.66 1.88
C SER A 17 -15.86 2.19 2.12
N PHE A 18 -14.72 1.75 1.62
CA PHE A 18 -14.25 0.38 1.80
C PHE A 18 -13.91 0.11 3.27
N SER A 19 -14.44 -1.00 3.79
CA SER A 19 -14.12 -1.57 5.10
C SER A 19 -13.84 -3.06 4.95
N CYS A 20 -12.78 -3.56 5.59
CA CYS A 20 -12.51 -5.00 5.61
C CYS A 20 -13.46 -5.76 6.53
N GLU A 21 -14.12 -5.09 7.49
CA GLU A 21 -15.01 -5.74 8.46
C GLU A 21 -16.32 -6.21 7.82
N GLU A 22 -16.73 -5.58 6.73
CA GLU A 22 -18.00 -5.84 6.03
C GLU A 22 -17.77 -6.06 4.53
N ASP A 23 -16.69 -6.75 4.14
CA ASP A 23 -16.27 -6.87 2.74
C ASP A 23 -17.26 -7.61 1.83
N TYR A 24 -18.01 -8.56 2.40
CA TYR A 24 -19.02 -9.37 1.72
C TYR A 24 -20.14 -8.55 1.04
N ILE A 25 -20.32 -7.29 1.43
CA ILE A 25 -21.32 -6.39 0.85
C ILE A 25 -20.91 -5.83 -0.51
N TYR A 26 -19.63 -5.91 -0.88
CA TYR A 26 -19.11 -5.26 -2.09
C TYR A 26 -19.19 -6.16 -3.33
N GLU A 27 -19.45 -5.54 -4.47
CA GLU A 27 -19.41 -6.23 -5.76
C GLU A 27 -18.00 -6.72 -6.08
N ASN A 28 -17.90 -7.90 -6.71
CA ASN A 28 -16.64 -8.52 -7.16
C ASN A 28 -15.59 -8.77 -6.06
N ILE A 29 -15.97 -8.78 -4.78
CA ILE A 29 -15.04 -9.00 -3.66
C ILE A 29 -14.26 -10.32 -3.75
N GLU A 30 -14.86 -11.36 -4.33
CA GLU A 30 -14.23 -12.67 -4.54
C GLU A 30 -13.17 -12.66 -5.65
N SER A 31 -13.14 -11.62 -6.48
CA SER A 31 -12.15 -11.51 -7.57
C SER A 31 -10.98 -10.64 -7.15
N GLU A 32 -9.87 -11.28 -6.77
CA GLU A 32 -8.63 -10.57 -6.41
C GLU A 32 -8.11 -9.64 -7.52
N LEU A 33 -8.30 -10.04 -8.78
CA LEU A 33 -7.82 -9.27 -9.93
C LEU A 33 -8.73 -8.07 -10.26
N CYS A 34 -10.04 -8.20 -10.04
CA CYS A 34 -11.03 -7.20 -10.47
C CYS A 34 -11.51 -6.30 -9.32
N PHE A 35 -11.41 -6.73 -8.07
CA PHE A 35 -11.94 -5.97 -6.94
C PHE A 35 -11.22 -4.64 -6.78
N PHE A 36 -9.89 -4.65 -6.77
CA PHE A 36 -9.08 -3.43 -6.82
C PHE A 36 -8.60 -3.17 -8.25
N THR A 37 -8.78 -1.94 -8.71
CA THR A 37 -8.12 -1.47 -9.93
C THR A 37 -6.62 -1.31 -9.70
N SER A 38 -5.84 -1.28 -10.78
CA SER A 38 -4.39 -1.00 -10.68
C SER A 38 -4.10 0.34 -10.00
N GLN A 39 -4.93 1.36 -10.23
CA GLN A 39 -4.78 2.67 -9.60
C GLN A 39 -4.99 2.59 -8.08
N GLU A 40 -6.03 1.87 -7.63
CA GLU A 40 -6.29 1.69 -6.21
C GLU A 40 -5.17 0.90 -5.53
N ARG A 41 -4.67 -0.17 -6.16
CA ARG A 41 -3.51 -0.92 -5.64
C ARG A 41 -2.29 -0.02 -5.46
N GLN A 42 -1.97 0.81 -6.44
CA GLN A 42 -0.87 1.77 -6.35
C GLN A 42 -1.10 2.80 -5.23
N SER A 43 -2.33 3.31 -5.07
CA SER A 43 -2.67 4.23 -3.99
C SER A 43 -2.57 3.59 -2.60
N ILE A 44 -2.96 2.31 -2.45
CA ILE A 44 -2.80 1.53 -1.21
C ILE A 44 -1.32 1.37 -0.88
N ILE A 45 -0.51 0.93 -1.84
CA ILE A 45 0.94 0.75 -1.67
C ILE A 45 1.60 2.07 -1.30
N LYS A 46 1.29 3.16 -2.02
CA LYS A 46 1.80 4.49 -1.71
C LYS A 46 1.43 4.92 -0.29
N TYR A 47 0.18 4.72 0.11
CA TYR A 47 -0.27 5.04 1.46
C TYR A 47 0.52 4.26 2.51
N TRP A 48 0.75 2.96 2.32
CA TRP A 48 1.58 2.17 3.24
C TRP A 48 3.01 2.68 3.31
N LEU A 49 3.64 2.97 2.17
CA LEU A 49 5.00 3.52 2.13
C LEU A 49 5.09 4.87 2.84
N ASP A 50 4.15 5.78 2.57
CA ASP A 50 4.10 7.11 3.18
C ASP A 50 3.89 7.06 4.70
N ASN A 51 3.21 6.03 5.20
CA ASN A 51 2.90 5.83 6.61
C ASN A 51 3.84 4.81 7.30
N LEU A 52 4.83 4.28 6.59
CA LEU A 52 5.83 3.41 7.18
C LEU A 52 6.75 4.25 8.09
N ARG A 53 6.90 3.80 9.33
CA ARG A 53 7.61 4.54 10.38
C ARG A 53 8.62 3.62 11.02
N ALA A 54 9.81 4.15 11.28
CA ALA A 54 10.86 3.39 11.94
C ALA A 54 10.49 3.12 13.39
N LYS A 55 10.75 1.89 13.85
CA LYS A 55 10.66 1.51 15.26
C LYS A 55 11.97 1.85 15.98
N GLN A 56 11.90 1.93 17.30
CA GLN A 56 13.08 2.18 18.12
C GLN A 56 14.17 1.13 17.85
N GLY A 57 15.40 1.60 17.61
CA GLY A 57 16.56 0.73 17.38
C GLY A 57 16.70 0.18 15.96
N GLU A 58 15.82 0.57 15.03
CA GLU A 58 16.01 0.21 13.61
C GLU A 58 17.20 0.96 12.99
N VAL A 59 18.00 0.22 12.23
CA VAL A 59 19.22 0.71 11.58
C VAL A 59 19.24 0.20 10.15
N LEU A 60 19.51 1.09 9.20
CA LEU A 60 19.77 0.74 7.80
C LEU A 60 21.21 1.13 7.45
N HIS A 61 22.10 0.14 7.35
CA HIS A 61 23.55 0.36 7.23
C HIS A 61 24.08 1.23 8.38
N ASN A 62 24.50 2.46 8.08
CA ASN A 62 25.04 3.41 9.06
C ASN A 62 24.00 4.50 9.43
N ILE A 63 22.75 4.33 9.02
CA ILE A 63 21.65 5.26 9.31
C ILE A 63 20.88 4.72 10.50
N HIS A 64 20.93 5.45 11.60
CA HIS A 64 20.12 5.21 12.78
C HIS A 64 18.84 6.00 12.66
N PHE A 65 17.70 5.32 12.68
CA PHE A 65 16.42 6.00 12.65
C PHE A 65 16.01 6.46 14.05
N LEU A 66 15.35 7.61 14.09
CA LEU A 66 14.57 7.99 15.26
C LEU A 66 13.25 7.19 15.28
N GLU A 67 12.77 6.88 16.47
CA GLU A 67 11.46 6.25 16.63
C GLU A 67 10.37 7.15 16.02
N GLY A 68 9.49 6.55 15.21
CA GLY A 68 8.43 7.28 14.52
C GLY A 68 8.91 8.08 13.31
N GLN A 69 10.16 7.97 12.88
CA GLN A 69 10.65 8.65 11.68
C GLN A 69 10.03 8.03 10.41
N PRO A 70 9.48 8.82 9.46
CA PRO A 70 9.03 8.30 8.18
C PRO A 70 10.15 7.63 7.40
N ILE A 71 9.92 6.40 6.93
CA ILE A 71 10.93 5.65 6.16
C ILE A 71 10.98 6.14 4.69
N SER A 72 9.86 6.63 4.14
CA SER A 72 9.70 7.01 2.73
C SER A 72 10.53 8.21 2.29
N GLU A 73 10.70 9.24 3.14
CA GLU A 73 11.31 10.50 2.72
C GLU A 73 12.83 10.41 2.50
N GLN A 74 13.53 9.52 3.21
CA GLN A 74 14.99 9.41 3.12
C GLN A 74 15.48 8.28 2.19
N HIS A 75 14.63 7.29 1.89
CA HIS A 75 15.08 6.02 1.30
C HIS A 75 14.50 5.67 -0.06
N LEU A 76 13.58 6.45 -0.65
CA LEU A 76 13.10 6.18 -2.00
C LEU A 76 14.24 6.19 -3.04
N LEU A 77 15.23 7.07 -2.90
CA LEU A 77 16.41 7.07 -3.78
C LEU A 77 17.27 5.81 -3.57
N TYR A 78 17.49 5.39 -2.33
CA TYR A 78 18.32 4.22 -2.00
C TYR A 78 17.63 2.90 -2.34
N PHE A 79 16.34 2.78 -2.10
CA PHE A 79 15.52 1.61 -2.45
C PHE A 79 15.43 1.45 -3.97
N LEU A 80 15.27 2.55 -4.72
CA LEU A 80 15.39 2.54 -6.18
C LEU A 80 16.80 2.17 -6.63
N VAL A 81 17.86 2.72 -6.04
CA VAL A 81 19.25 2.34 -6.35
C VAL A 81 19.50 0.86 -6.08
N CYS A 82 18.99 0.29 -4.98
CA CYS A 82 19.09 -1.13 -4.68
C CYS A 82 18.27 -1.99 -5.66
N LEU A 83 17.03 -1.62 -5.98
CA LEU A 83 16.21 -2.29 -6.99
C LEU A 83 16.87 -2.27 -8.39
N PHE A 84 17.40 -1.13 -8.83
CA PHE A 84 18.09 -1.00 -10.12
C PHE A 84 19.48 -1.66 -10.12
N ARG A 85 20.18 -1.76 -8.97
CA ARG A 85 21.42 -2.56 -8.86
C ARG A 85 21.14 -4.07 -8.88
N ILE A 86 20.04 -4.52 -8.26
CA ILE A 86 19.65 -5.93 -8.26
C ILE A 86 19.12 -6.35 -9.65
N GLY A 87 18.40 -5.48 -10.36
CA GLY A 87 17.96 -5.72 -11.75
C GLY A 87 19.02 -5.48 -12.83
N GLY A 88 20.19 -4.95 -12.46
CA GLY A 88 21.31 -4.65 -13.38
C GLY A 88 22.37 -5.76 -13.48
N SER A 89 22.21 -6.87 -12.75
CA SER A 89 23.03 -8.07 -12.94
C SER A 89 22.42 -8.93 -14.03
N ARG A 90 22.82 -8.61 -15.26
CA ARG A 90 22.53 -9.34 -16.50
C ARG A 90 22.62 -10.85 -16.30
N SER A 91 21.60 -11.57 -16.76
CA SER A 91 21.78 -12.68 -17.70
C SER A 91 20.77 -12.53 -18.82
#